data_AF-A0AAV6CA47-F1
#
_entry.id   AF-A0AAV6CA47-F1
#
_cell.length_a   1.000
_cell.length_b   1.000
_cell.length_c   1.000
_cell.angle_alpha   90.00
_cell.angle_beta   90.00
_cell.angle_gamma   90.00
#
_symmetry.space_group_name_H-M   'P 1'
#
loop_
_entity.id
_entity.type
_entity.pdbx_description
1 polymer ?
#
loop_
_entity_poly.entity_id
_entity_poly.type
_entity_poly.pdbx_seq_one_letter_code
_entity_poly.pdbx_strand_id
1 'polypeptide(L)'
;MRSTTRTGPTTSSRARARAAADSAWSLRSVGGVRVLQAATLGGIPWLLHGFSTRAGGESRVAGGTALNLGYTGWDSRAAVDANRRKFAAAVGARDWPFATLRQFHSDLIRTTDLPAAGASAKPLHGDAMLTSTPRLMLAVQTADCVPILFADTKRRTVAAIHAGWRGTLARIAQKTLGRMRMEFGTRPHDVVAVLGPAIDGCCYEVGPEVAQAFAAKFAAAAEWFEGPFERLACGEEPNPLPWLTMMPPGHAPPPPRVHLDLRAANRWQLLDAGVPARQITASELCTRCNADLFFSYRREGSKTGRLMAVIGIRPDRAPRISALKASKRTRAKRAAR
;
A
#
# COMPACT_ATOMS: atom_id res chain seq x y z
N MET A 1 -0.48 -22.93 -43.13
CA MET A 1 -1.83 -22.54 -42.66
C MET A 1 -2.29 -23.48 -41.56
N ARG A 2 -2.26 -23.05 -40.29
CA ARG A 2 -3.10 -23.55 -39.18
C ARG A 2 -3.08 -22.46 -38.11
N SER A 3 -4.14 -21.66 -38.12
CA SER A 3 -4.41 -20.58 -37.18
C SER A 3 -4.90 -21.19 -35.87
N THR A 4 -4.14 -21.04 -34.78
CA THR A 4 -4.62 -21.34 -33.43
C THR A 4 -5.12 -20.04 -32.80
N THR A 5 -6.42 -19.78 -32.97
CA THR A 5 -7.13 -18.72 -32.26
C THR A 5 -7.21 -19.07 -30.78
N ARG A 6 -6.39 -18.40 -29.96
CA ARG A 6 -6.49 -18.47 -28.50
C ARG A 6 -7.68 -17.61 -28.07
N THR A 7 -8.80 -18.25 -27.78
CA THR A 7 -10.02 -17.65 -27.22
C THR A 7 -9.69 -16.91 -25.91
N GLY A 8 -10.06 -15.63 -25.84
CA GLY A 8 -9.90 -14.80 -24.63
C GLY A 8 -10.74 -15.30 -23.45
N PRO A 9 -10.47 -14.82 -22.23
CA PRO A 9 -11.17 -15.31 -21.04
C PRO A 9 -12.64 -14.88 -21.10
N THR A 10 -13.54 -15.86 -21.12
CA THR A 10 -14.98 -15.69 -21.04
C THR A 10 -15.41 -15.11 -19.69
N THR A 11 -16.57 -14.46 -19.69
CA THR A 11 -17.28 -13.80 -18.56
C THR A 11 -17.38 -14.60 -17.25
N SER A 12 -17.09 -15.91 -17.25
CA SER A 12 -17.03 -16.76 -16.05
C SER A 12 -15.76 -16.59 -15.19
N SER A 13 -14.68 -15.99 -15.70
CA SER A 13 -13.46 -15.74 -14.90
C SER A 13 -13.64 -14.61 -13.87
N ARG A 14 -14.50 -13.62 -14.18
CA ARG A 14 -14.83 -12.51 -13.27
C ARG A 14 -15.67 -12.95 -12.07
N ALA A 15 -16.45 -14.02 -12.20
CA ALA A 15 -17.25 -14.58 -11.10
C ALA A 15 -16.41 -15.45 -10.16
N ARG A 16 -15.37 -16.14 -10.66
CA ARG A 16 -14.45 -16.95 -9.83
C ARG A 16 -13.50 -16.12 -8.98
N ALA A 17 -13.08 -14.94 -9.44
CA ALA A 17 -12.28 -14.00 -8.63
C ALA A 17 -13.05 -13.44 -7.41
N ARG A 18 -14.39 -13.41 -7.47
CA ARG A 18 -15.23 -12.94 -6.37
C ARG A 18 -15.35 -13.94 -5.21
N ALA A 19 -15.00 -15.21 -5.43
CA ALA A 19 -15.16 -16.30 -4.47
C ALA A 19 -13.82 -16.78 -3.84
N ALA A 20 -12.66 -16.41 -4.39
CA ALA A 20 -11.35 -16.77 -3.83
C ALA A 20 -10.85 -15.77 -2.75
N ALA A 21 -11.57 -14.67 -2.54
CA ALA A 21 -11.18 -13.57 -1.66
C ALA A 21 -11.58 -13.73 -0.18
N ASP A 22 -12.28 -14.81 0.21
CA ASP A 22 -12.98 -14.87 1.51
C ASP A 22 -12.13 -15.31 2.72
N SER A 23 -10.89 -15.78 2.55
CA SER A 23 -10.04 -16.19 3.71
C SER A 23 -8.91 -15.22 4.06
N ALA A 24 -8.41 -14.44 3.09
CA ALA A 24 -7.22 -13.60 3.28
C ALA A 24 -7.54 -12.16 3.72
N TRP A 25 -8.76 -11.68 3.45
CA TRP A 25 -9.16 -10.30 3.70
C TRP A 25 -10.51 -10.24 4.41
N SER A 26 -10.67 -9.29 5.32
CA SER A 26 -11.93 -9.03 6.01
C SER A 26 -12.26 -7.54 5.94
N LEU A 27 -13.53 -7.22 5.79
CA LEU A 27 -14.02 -5.84 5.77
C LEU A 27 -14.84 -5.59 7.03
N ARG A 28 -14.25 -4.93 8.02
CA ARG A 28 -14.93 -4.59 9.28
C ARG A 28 -15.60 -3.23 9.18
N SER A 29 -16.77 -3.08 9.81
CA SER A 29 -17.44 -1.80 9.98
C SER A 29 -17.44 -1.39 11.45
N VAL A 30 -16.94 -0.19 11.74
CA VAL A 30 -16.89 0.38 13.09
C VAL A 30 -17.33 1.84 13.02
N GLY A 31 -18.45 2.18 13.65
CA GLY A 31 -18.97 3.55 13.64
C GLY A 31 -19.25 4.11 12.24
N GLY A 32 -19.71 3.25 11.31
CA GLY A 32 -19.94 3.60 9.90
C GLY A 32 -18.70 3.60 9.01
N VAL A 33 -17.49 3.63 9.58
CA VAL A 33 -16.23 3.50 8.83
C VAL A 33 -16.01 2.04 8.47
N ARG A 34 -15.75 1.74 7.19
CA ARG A 34 -15.36 0.40 6.74
C ARG A 34 -13.84 0.32 6.58
N VAL A 35 -13.23 -0.67 7.21
CA VAL A 35 -11.78 -0.91 7.23
C VAL A 35 -11.50 -2.30 6.67
N LEU A 36 -10.67 -2.35 5.63
CA LEU A 36 -10.18 -3.59 5.07
C LEU A 36 -8.93 -4.05 5.84
N GLN A 37 -8.89 -5.33 6.21
CA GLN A 37 -7.78 -5.92 6.97
C GLN A 37 -7.36 -7.26 6.37
N ALA A 38 -6.05 -7.40 6.13
CA ALA A 38 -5.45 -8.69 5.77
C ALA A 38 -5.35 -9.60 7.00
N ALA A 39 -5.72 -10.87 6.85
CA ALA A 39 -5.66 -11.90 7.88
C ALA A 39 -4.22 -12.17 8.35
N THR A 40 -3.25 -12.10 7.44
CA THR A 40 -1.82 -12.32 7.74
C THR A 40 -1.25 -11.32 8.75
N LEU A 41 -1.61 -10.05 8.65
CA LEU A 41 -1.27 -9.04 9.67
C LEU A 41 -2.22 -9.11 10.88
N GLY A 42 -3.50 -9.42 10.66
CA GLY A 42 -4.49 -9.56 11.73
C GLY A 42 -4.20 -10.67 12.72
N GLY A 43 -3.44 -11.68 12.32
CA GLY A 43 -2.94 -12.76 13.19
C GLY A 43 -1.80 -12.34 14.13
N ILE A 44 -1.23 -11.13 13.99
CA ILE A 44 -0.12 -10.65 14.82
C ILE A 44 -0.68 -9.90 16.05
N PRO A 45 -0.60 -10.44 17.28
CA PRO A 45 -1.38 -9.90 18.42
C PRO A 45 -1.00 -8.50 18.89
N TRP A 46 0.27 -8.12 18.70
CA TRP A 46 0.80 -6.81 19.07
C TRP A 46 0.63 -5.77 17.97
N LEU A 47 0.07 -6.12 16.81
CA LEU A 47 -0.04 -5.23 15.67
C LEU A 47 -1.44 -4.59 15.58
N LEU A 48 -1.48 -3.37 15.07
CA LEU A 48 -2.69 -2.75 14.50
C LEU A 48 -2.40 -2.43 13.04
N HIS A 49 -3.36 -2.71 12.15
CA HIS A 49 -3.29 -2.31 10.75
C HIS A 49 -4.68 -2.08 10.17
N GLY A 50 -4.73 -1.39 9.05
CA GLY A 50 -5.95 -1.25 8.27
C GLY A 50 -5.75 -0.47 6.99
N PHE A 51 -6.59 -0.76 6.00
CA PHE A 51 -6.72 0.01 4.78
C PHE A 51 -8.11 0.66 4.80
N SER A 52 -8.16 1.98 4.69
CA SER A 52 -9.42 2.70 4.70
C SER A 52 -10.23 2.42 3.43
N THR A 53 -11.53 2.55 3.52
CA THR A 53 -12.43 2.74 2.37
C THR A 53 -12.91 4.19 2.33
N ARG A 54 -13.71 4.55 1.32
CA ARG A 54 -14.28 5.89 1.19
C ARG A 54 -15.53 6.13 2.07
N ALA A 55 -16.09 5.11 2.70
CA ALA A 55 -17.36 5.21 3.43
C ALA A 55 -17.17 5.62 4.91
N GLY A 56 -18.16 6.32 5.47
CA GLY A 56 -18.24 6.61 6.92
C GLY A 56 -17.56 7.89 7.39
N GLY A 57 -17.25 8.81 6.48
CA GLY A 57 -16.64 10.11 6.79
C GLY A 57 -17.61 11.30 6.78
N GLU A 58 -17.04 12.49 6.91
CA GLU A 58 -17.73 13.79 6.99
C GLU A 58 -17.41 14.70 5.80
N SER A 59 -16.45 14.33 4.95
CA SER A 59 -16.10 15.13 3.78
C SER A 59 -17.23 15.11 2.78
N ARG A 60 -17.67 16.28 2.32
CA ARG A 60 -18.78 16.39 1.37
C ARG A 60 -18.27 16.12 -0.04
N VAL A 61 -18.87 15.14 -0.70
CA VAL A 61 -18.61 14.80 -2.11
C VAL A 61 -19.94 14.74 -2.87
N ALA A 62 -19.88 14.77 -4.20
CA ALA A 62 -21.08 14.57 -5.01
C ALA A 62 -21.73 13.23 -4.63
N GLY A 63 -22.98 13.27 -4.14
CA GLY A 63 -23.72 12.08 -3.72
C GLY A 63 -23.61 11.70 -2.24
N GLY A 64 -23.02 12.51 -1.36
CA GLY A 64 -23.12 12.33 0.09
C GLY A 64 -21.86 12.70 0.87
N THR A 65 -21.54 11.92 1.91
CA THR A 65 -20.32 12.07 2.69
C THR A 65 -19.32 10.96 2.40
N ALA A 66 -18.03 11.27 2.56
CA ALA A 66 -16.95 10.34 2.33
C ALA A 66 -15.81 10.52 3.34
N LEU A 67 -15.03 9.47 3.52
CA LEU A 67 -13.89 9.39 4.42
C LEU A 67 -12.60 9.80 3.71
N ASN A 68 -12.50 11.06 3.32
CA ASN A 68 -11.24 11.60 2.82
C ASN A 68 -10.25 11.79 3.97
N LEU A 69 -9.08 11.16 3.87
CA LEU A 69 -8.04 11.21 4.90
C LEU A 69 -6.86 12.11 4.49
N GLY A 70 -6.89 12.68 3.28
CA GLY A 70 -5.90 13.60 2.72
C GLY A 70 -6.30 15.06 2.82
N TYR A 71 -5.33 15.92 3.10
CA TYR A 71 -5.51 17.37 3.03
C TYR A 71 -5.51 17.82 1.56
N THR A 72 -6.67 17.70 0.92
CA THR A 72 -6.91 18.10 -0.48
C THR A 72 -7.45 19.52 -0.55
N GLY A 73 -7.17 20.25 -1.63
CA GLY A 73 -7.58 21.66 -1.75
C GLY A 73 -9.08 21.91 -1.79
N TRP A 74 -9.89 20.88 -2.08
CA TRP A 74 -11.35 20.97 -2.12
C TRP A 74 -12.04 20.62 -0.79
N ASP A 75 -11.30 20.06 0.18
CA ASP A 75 -11.88 19.57 1.44
C ASP A 75 -11.44 20.43 2.62
N SER A 76 -12.31 20.55 3.62
CA SER A 76 -11.99 21.34 4.82
C SER A 76 -11.06 20.56 5.74
N ARG A 77 -10.09 21.25 6.35
CA ARG A 77 -9.19 20.63 7.34
C ARG A 77 -9.96 20.03 8.53
N ALA A 78 -11.03 20.67 8.97
CA ALA A 78 -11.88 20.19 10.05
C ALA A 78 -12.52 18.82 9.72
N ALA A 79 -13.05 18.65 8.50
CA ALA A 79 -13.63 17.38 8.06
C ALA A 79 -12.56 16.27 7.94
N VAL A 80 -11.39 16.59 7.36
CA VAL A 80 -10.28 15.62 7.26
C VAL A 80 -9.77 15.20 8.64
N ASP A 81 -9.65 16.14 9.58
CA ASP A 81 -9.22 15.84 10.95
C ASP A 81 -10.28 15.00 11.70
N ALA A 82 -11.57 15.25 11.47
CA ALA A 82 -12.66 14.40 11.99
C ALA A 82 -12.61 12.98 11.39
N ASN A 83 -12.40 12.86 10.07
CA ASN A 83 -12.25 11.58 9.39
C ASN A 83 -11.05 10.79 9.92
N ARG A 84 -9.91 11.45 10.14
CA ARG A 84 -8.72 10.82 10.72
C ARG A 84 -8.98 10.29 12.13
N ARG A 85 -9.70 11.04 12.97
CA ARG A 85 -10.14 10.57 14.30
C ARG A 85 -11.07 9.36 14.21
N LYS A 86 -12.05 9.39 13.32
CA LYS A 86 -12.96 8.25 13.09
C LYS A 86 -12.21 7.01 12.61
N PHE A 87 -11.28 7.18 11.67
CA PHE A 87 -10.47 6.09 11.15
C PHE A 87 -9.53 5.51 12.21
N ALA A 88 -8.85 6.37 13.00
CA ALA A 88 -8.01 5.93 14.12
C ALA A 88 -8.81 5.10 15.14
N ALA A 89 -10.03 5.53 15.48
CA ALA A 89 -10.92 4.78 16.35
C ALA A 89 -11.34 3.43 15.72
N ALA A 90 -11.65 3.40 14.43
CA ALA A 90 -12.07 2.20 13.71
C ALA A 90 -10.97 1.13 13.61
N VAL A 91 -9.70 1.52 13.52
CA VAL A 91 -8.56 0.58 13.53
C VAL A 91 -8.12 0.18 14.94
N GLY A 92 -8.76 0.70 15.98
CA GLY A 92 -8.43 0.41 17.38
C GLY A 92 -7.25 1.20 17.95
N ALA A 93 -6.83 2.27 17.26
CA ALA A 93 -5.72 3.15 17.64
C ALA A 93 -6.25 4.51 18.14
N ARG A 94 -7.30 4.48 18.97
CA ARG A 94 -7.89 5.70 19.54
C ARG A 94 -6.81 6.47 20.30
N ASP A 95 -6.71 7.77 20.03
CA ASP A 95 -5.73 8.72 20.60
C ASP A 95 -4.26 8.44 20.22
N TRP A 96 -4.01 7.59 19.23
CA TRP A 96 -2.66 7.41 18.71
C TRP A 96 -2.41 8.42 17.58
N PRO A 97 -1.26 9.10 17.58
CA PRO A 97 -0.93 9.99 16.50
C PRO A 97 -0.64 9.23 15.21
N PHE A 98 -1.01 9.85 14.09
CA PHE A 98 -0.62 9.40 12.76
C PHE A 98 0.70 10.07 12.37
N ALA A 99 1.73 9.27 12.15
CA ALA A 99 2.90 9.72 11.42
C ALA A 99 2.59 9.70 9.93
N THR A 100 2.62 10.87 9.28
CA THR A 100 2.39 11.03 7.84
C THR A 100 3.57 11.72 7.16
N LEU A 101 3.80 11.42 5.89
CA LEU A 101 4.78 12.09 5.05
C LEU A 101 4.13 13.00 4.02
N ARG A 102 4.90 13.98 3.54
CA ARG A 102 4.61 14.63 2.26
C ARG A 102 5.15 13.75 1.13
N GLN A 103 4.25 12.91 0.61
CA GLN A 103 4.51 11.95 -0.47
C GLN A 103 4.71 12.66 -1.81
N PHE A 104 5.71 12.24 -2.58
CA PHE A 104 6.06 12.85 -3.88
C PHE A 104 6.58 11.83 -4.91
N HIS A 105 6.26 10.54 -4.72
CA HIS A 105 6.58 9.43 -5.63
C HIS A 105 8.09 9.17 -5.78
N SER A 106 8.83 9.33 -4.69
CA SER A 106 10.25 9.01 -4.55
C SER A 106 10.49 7.61 -3.99
N ASP A 107 11.75 7.29 -3.67
CA ASP A 107 12.21 6.16 -2.87
C ASP A 107 12.76 6.58 -1.51
N LEU A 108 12.46 7.82 -1.07
CA LEU A 108 12.95 8.37 0.18
C LEU A 108 12.22 7.76 1.38
N ILE A 109 12.99 7.09 2.24
CA ILE A 109 12.51 6.37 3.43
C ILE A 109 12.88 7.16 4.69
N ARG A 110 11.95 7.24 5.66
CA ARG A 110 12.15 7.93 6.94
C ARG A 110 11.96 6.98 8.12
N THR A 111 12.91 6.98 9.03
CA THR A 111 12.76 6.41 10.38
C THR A 111 12.07 7.44 11.26
N THR A 112 11.10 7.03 12.06
CA THR A 112 10.44 7.95 12.98
C THR A 112 10.09 7.26 14.29
N ASP A 113 10.54 7.84 15.39
CA ASP A 113 10.17 7.45 16.76
C ASP A 113 9.27 8.48 17.44
N LEU A 114 9.01 9.57 16.72
CA LEU A 114 8.10 10.60 17.16
C LEU A 114 6.77 10.42 16.43
N PRO A 115 5.65 10.80 17.05
CA PRO A 115 4.52 11.32 16.29
C PRO A 115 5.11 12.30 15.27
N ALA A 116 5.03 12.02 13.96
CA ALA A 116 5.43 13.03 12.97
C ALA A 116 4.72 14.31 13.40
N ALA A 117 5.52 15.32 13.75
CA ALA A 117 5.25 16.29 14.81
C ALA A 117 3.77 16.63 15.05
N GLY A 118 3.41 16.83 16.33
CA GLY A 118 2.16 17.48 16.72
C GLY A 118 1.86 18.67 15.80
N ALA A 119 0.57 18.92 15.55
CA ALA A 119 -0.11 19.72 14.52
C ALA A 119 0.54 20.99 13.89
N SER A 120 1.74 21.40 14.32
CA SER A 120 2.49 22.59 13.92
C SER A 120 3.78 22.34 13.12
N ALA A 121 4.42 21.15 13.12
CA ALA A 121 5.60 20.94 12.26
C ALA A 121 5.25 20.38 10.88
N LYS A 122 5.90 20.92 9.84
CA LYS A 122 5.71 20.50 8.44
C LYS A 122 6.03 19.00 8.30
N PRO A 123 5.16 18.21 7.63
CA PRO A 123 5.45 16.79 7.38
C PRO A 123 6.76 16.63 6.61
N LEU A 124 7.59 15.67 7.03
CA LEU A 124 8.80 15.34 6.31
C LEU A 124 8.47 14.80 4.92
N HIS A 125 9.33 15.10 3.94
CA HIS A 125 9.24 14.49 2.63
C HIS A 125 9.69 13.03 2.68
N GLY A 126 8.95 12.16 2.00
CA GLY A 126 9.27 10.76 1.81
C GLY A 126 8.08 9.99 1.26
N ASP A 127 8.30 8.74 0.87
CA ASP A 127 7.26 7.82 0.41
C ASP A 127 7.22 6.52 1.21
N ALA A 128 8.10 6.34 2.19
CA ALA A 128 8.04 5.25 3.15
C ALA A 128 8.46 5.69 4.55
N MET A 129 7.83 5.12 5.57
CA MET A 129 8.23 5.25 6.97
C MET A 129 8.43 3.90 7.62
N LEU A 130 9.30 3.84 8.62
CA LEU A 130 9.52 2.69 9.48
C LEU A 130 9.70 3.12 10.94
N THR A 131 9.31 2.26 11.87
CA THR A 131 9.40 2.49 13.31
C THR A 131 9.40 1.18 14.09
N SER A 132 10.04 1.18 15.25
CA SER A 132 9.87 0.18 16.31
C SER A 132 9.15 0.75 17.53
N THR A 133 8.68 2.02 17.47
CA THR A 133 8.08 2.73 18.59
C THR A 133 6.60 2.36 18.75
N PRO A 134 6.19 1.83 19.93
CA PRO A 134 4.78 1.57 20.21
C PRO A 134 3.92 2.83 20.30
N ARG A 135 2.61 2.67 20.16
CA ARG A 135 1.60 3.75 20.20
C ARG A 135 1.77 4.83 19.12
N LEU A 136 2.36 4.47 17.99
CA LEU A 136 2.48 5.31 16.81
C LEU A 136 1.89 4.58 15.60
N MET A 137 1.02 5.26 14.84
CA MET A 137 0.49 4.72 13.59
C MET A 137 1.23 5.35 12.42
N LEU A 138 2.00 4.56 11.68
CA LEU A 138 2.53 4.98 10.39
C LEU A 138 1.40 5.00 9.38
N ALA A 139 1.31 6.06 8.59
CA ALA A 139 0.24 6.28 7.64
C ALA A 139 0.77 6.73 6.27
N VAL A 140 0.37 6.00 5.22
CA VAL A 140 0.59 6.40 3.82
C VAL A 140 -0.75 6.59 3.12
N GLN A 141 -0.82 7.58 2.24
CA GLN A 141 -2.04 7.98 1.57
C GLN A 141 -2.02 7.54 0.12
N THR A 142 -3.15 7.06 -0.39
CA THR A 142 -3.24 6.60 -1.77
C THR A 142 -4.54 7.00 -2.44
N ALA A 143 -4.50 7.07 -3.76
CA ALA A 143 -5.66 7.03 -4.64
C ALA A 143 -5.13 6.44 -5.95
N ASP A 144 -5.09 5.10 -6.03
CA ASP A 144 -4.52 4.23 -7.07
C ASP A 144 -3.11 3.65 -6.81
N CYS A 145 -2.16 4.38 -6.25
CA CYS A 145 -0.83 3.83 -5.93
C CYS A 145 -0.92 2.65 -4.93
N VAL A 146 0.04 1.73 -4.94
CA VAL A 146 0.08 0.54 -4.08
C VAL A 146 0.50 0.91 -2.66
N PRO A 147 -0.38 0.79 -1.64
CA PRO A 147 0.06 0.88 -0.26
C PRO A 147 0.63 -0.47 0.18
N ILE A 148 1.85 -0.47 0.72
CA ILE A 148 2.52 -1.68 1.21
C ILE A 148 2.81 -1.53 2.70
N LEU A 149 2.43 -2.52 3.50
CA LEU A 149 2.69 -2.57 4.93
C LEU A 149 3.62 -3.73 5.25
N PHE A 150 4.68 -3.48 6.02
CA PHE A 150 5.57 -4.52 6.55
C PHE A 150 5.44 -4.63 8.06
N ALA A 151 5.50 -5.86 8.56
CA ALA A 151 5.68 -6.17 9.97
C ALA A 151 6.78 -7.23 10.14
N ASP A 152 7.86 -6.87 10.82
CA ASP A 152 8.85 -7.83 11.31
C ASP A 152 8.30 -8.52 12.57
N THR A 153 8.00 -9.81 12.46
CA THR A 153 7.38 -10.59 13.53
C THR A 153 8.29 -10.86 14.73
N LYS A 154 9.62 -10.74 14.56
CA LYS A 154 10.63 -11.03 15.60
C LYS A 154 11.15 -9.77 16.27
N ARG A 155 11.48 -8.74 15.48
CA ARG A 155 12.03 -7.47 15.98
C ARG A 155 10.94 -6.46 16.40
N ARG A 156 9.68 -6.72 16.05
CA ARG A 156 8.54 -5.81 16.26
C ARG A 156 8.78 -4.42 15.64
N THR A 157 9.25 -4.43 14.41
CA THR A 157 9.39 -3.22 13.58
C THR A 157 8.33 -3.23 12.50
N VAL A 158 7.75 -2.08 12.20
CA VAL A 158 6.74 -1.93 11.15
C VAL A 158 7.16 -0.88 10.13
N ALA A 159 6.64 -0.99 8.91
CA ALA A 159 6.82 0.03 7.88
C ALA A 159 5.53 0.24 7.07
N ALA A 160 5.30 1.49 6.64
CA ALA A 160 4.24 1.85 5.71
C ALA A 160 4.84 2.54 4.48
N ILE A 161 4.49 2.06 3.29
CA ILE A 161 5.15 2.39 2.03
C ILE A 161 4.10 2.79 0.99
N HIS A 162 4.34 3.91 0.32
CA HIS A 162 3.60 4.36 -0.85
C HIS A 162 4.37 4.01 -2.12
N ALA A 163 3.89 3.02 -2.86
CA ALA A 163 4.50 2.57 -4.10
C ALA A 163 3.62 2.92 -5.31
N GLY A 164 3.81 4.13 -5.84
CA GLY A 164 3.40 4.45 -7.21
C GLY A 164 4.36 3.83 -8.23
N TRP A 165 4.13 4.04 -9.53
CA TRP A 165 5.01 3.48 -10.57
C TRP A 165 6.47 3.98 -10.45
N ARG A 166 6.68 5.27 -10.13
CA ARG A 166 8.03 5.84 -9.92
C ARG A 166 8.74 5.22 -8.72
N GLY A 167 8.05 5.08 -7.58
CA GLY A 167 8.60 4.45 -6.38
C GLY A 167 8.88 2.96 -6.60
N THR A 168 8.00 2.26 -7.33
CA THR A 168 8.18 0.85 -7.72
C THR A 168 9.40 0.69 -8.63
N LEU A 169 9.54 1.54 -9.65
CA LEU A 169 10.69 1.60 -10.54
C LEU A 169 12.01 1.89 -9.79
N ALA A 170 11.93 2.70 -8.72
CA ALA A 170 13.05 3.01 -7.85
C ALA A 170 13.30 1.96 -6.74
N ARG A 171 12.54 0.85 -6.73
CA ARG A 171 12.64 -0.26 -5.77
C ARG A 171 12.37 0.14 -4.32
N ILE A 172 11.41 1.03 -4.07
CA ILE A 172 11.09 1.52 -2.73
C ILE A 172 10.77 0.38 -1.74
N ALA A 173 10.10 -0.68 -2.19
CA ALA A 173 9.77 -1.82 -1.33
C ALA A 173 11.04 -2.57 -0.87
N GLN A 174 11.95 -2.90 -1.79
CA GLN A 174 13.23 -3.56 -1.48
C GLN A 174 14.14 -2.65 -0.64
N LYS A 175 14.22 -1.36 -0.99
CA LYS A 175 15.00 -0.37 -0.22
C LYS A 175 14.47 -0.20 1.19
N THR A 176 13.16 -0.23 1.39
CA THR A 176 12.55 -0.19 2.73
C THR A 176 12.96 -1.40 3.55
N LEU A 177 12.89 -2.60 2.96
CA LEU A 177 13.34 -3.82 3.64
C LEU A 177 14.84 -3.79 3.96
N GLY A 178 15.67 -3.31 3.03
CA GLY A 178 17.09 -3.08 3.25
C GLY A 178 17.35 -2.09 4.39
N ARG A 179 16.56 -1.01 4.47
CA ARG A 179 16.65 -0.03 5.56
C ARG A 179 16.25 -0.63 6.90
N MET A 180 15.18 -1.41 6.96
CA MET A 180 14.80 -2.15 8.18
C MET A 180 15.91 -3.11 8.62
N ARG A 181 16.57 -3.79 7.68
CA ARG A 181 17.71 -4.67 7.97
C ARG A 181 18.89 -3.89 8.55
N MET A 182 19.25 -2.76 7.95
CA MET A 182 20.37 -1.93 8.40
C MET A 182 20.13 -1.31 9.78
N GLU A 183 18.90 -0.87 10.08
CA GLU A 183 18.61 -0.15 11.33
C GLU A 183 18.17 -1.05 12.49
N PHE A 184 17.40 -2.12 12.21
CA PHE A 184 16.80 -2.95 13.26
C PHE A 184 17.25 -4.41 13.21
N GLY A 185 18.12 -4.77 12.26
CA GLY A 185 18.53 -6.16 12.08
C GLY A 185 17.39 -7.06 11.59
N THR A 186 16.39 -6.48 10.90
CA THR A 186 15.28 -7.22 10.28
C THR A 186 15.81 -8.22 9.25
N ARG A 187 15.24 -9.42 9.28
CA ARG A 187 15.53 -10.47 8.30
C ARG A 187 14.33 -10.64 7.38
N PRO A 188 14.52 -10.75 6.05
CA PRO A 188 13.42 -10.90 5.10
C PRO A 188 12.44 -12.04 5.43
N HIS A 189 12.94 -13.16 5.97
CA HIS A 189 12.10 -14.30 6.37
C HIS A 189 11.21 -14.04 7.59
N ASP A 190 11.48 -13.01 8.38
CA ASP A 190 10.67 -12.65 9.55
C ASP A 190 9.60 -11.60 9.22
N VAL A 191 9.61 -11.06 7.99
CA VAL A 191 8.71 -10.00 7.55
C VAL A 191 7.43 -10.56 6.95
N VAL A 192 6.29 -10.09 7.43
CA VAL A 192 5.00 -10.22 6.77
C VAL A 192 4.74 -8.95 5.97
N ALA A 193 4.49 -9.09 4.68
CA ALA A 193 4.26 -7.99 3.76
C ALA A 193 2.84 -8.04 3.18
N VAL A 194 2.14 -6.91 3.19
CA VAL A 194 0.79 -6.79 2.64
C VAL A 194 0.71 -5.64 1.65
N LEU A 195 0.31 -5.96 0.42
CA LEU A 195 0.01 -5.00 -0.64
C LEU A 195 -1.50 -4.76 -0.64
N GLY A 196 -1.93 -3.55 -0.31
CA GLY A 196 -3.35 -3.19 -0.22
C GLY A 196 -4.02 -2.87 -1.56
N PRO A 197 -5.29 -2.43 -1.52
CA PRO A 197 -6.04 -2.04 -2.71
C PRO A 197 -5.34 -0.92 -3.49
N ALA A 198 -5.25 -1.10 -4.79
CA ALA A 198 -4.61 -0.16 -5.72
C ALA A 198 -5.16 -0.33 -7.13
N ILE A 199 -4.79 0.55 -8.06
CA ILE A 199 -5.14 0.32 -9.46
C ILE A 199 -4.37 -0.92 -9.97
N ASP A 200 -5.00 -1.65 -10.88
CA ASP A 200 -4.50 -2.93 -11.38
C ASP A 200 -4.32 -2.92 -12.90
N GLY A 201 -3.68 -3.97 -13.45
CA GLY A 201 -3.56 -4.21 -14.88
C GLY A 201 -4.91 -4.09 -15.61
N CYS A 202 -6.03 -4.45 -15.00
CA CYS A 202 -7.35 -4.27 -15.62
C CYS A 202 -7.75 -2.80 -15.93
N CYS A 203 -7.03 -1.81 -15.39
CA CYS A 203 -7.40 -0.39 -15.43
C CYS A 203 -6.20 0.57 -15.60
N TYR A 204 -4.98 0.12 -15.32
CA TYR A 204 -3.82 0.99 -15.23
C TYR A 204 -3.04 1.05 -16.54
N GLU A 205 -3.62 1.81 -17.46
CA GLU A 205 -2.98 2.12 -18.73
C GLU A 205 -1.81 3.11 -18.54
N VAL A 206 -0.66 2.79 -19.13
CA VAL A 206 0.58 3.58 -19.14
C VAL A 206 1.16 3.67 -20.55
N GLY A 207 1.98 4.69 -20.78
CA GLY A 207 2.66 4.91 -22.05
C GLY A 207 3.95 4.09 -22.20
N PRO A 208 4.55 4.12 -23.41
CA PRO A 208 5.79 3.42 -23.74
C PRO A 208 6.95 3.79 -22.80
N GLU A 209 7.01 5.04 -22.33
CA GLU A 209 8.07 5.54 -21.46
C GLU A 209 8.14 4.79 -20.13
N VAL A 210 6.98 4.36 -19.60
CA VAL A 210 6.92 3.57 -18.37
C VAL A 210 7.33 2.13 -18.67
N ALA A 211 6.85 1.54 -19.76
CA ALA A 211 7.20 0.18 -20.16
C ALA A 211 8.72 0.02 -20.35
N GLN A 212 9.33 0.94 -21.11
CA GLN A 212 10.78 0.99 -21.35
C GLN A 212 11.58 1.14 -20.06
N ALA A 213 11.15 2.05 -19.17
CA ALA A 213 11.83 2.25 -17.90
C ALA A 213 11.82 0.97 -17.03
N PHE A 214 10.71 0.24 -17.00
CA PHE A 214 10.62 -1.03 -16.28
C PHE A 214 11.47 -2.12 -16.95
N ALA A 215 11.40 -2.26 -18.27
CA ALA A 215 12.21 -3.22 -19.03
C ALA A 215 13.73 -3.02 -18.79
N ALA A 216 14.18 -1.76 -18.75
CA ALA A 216 15.57 -1.42 -18.50
C ALA A 216 16.06 -1.79 -17.09
N LYS A 217 15.15 -1.97 -16.12
CA LYS A 217 15.50 -2.21 -14.71
C LYS A 217 15.14 -3.59 -14.18
N PHE A 218 14.26 -4.33 -14.86
CA PHE A 218 13.74 -5.61 -14.39
C PHE A 218 13.64 -6.61 -15.54
N ALA A 219 14.33 -7.74 -15.43
CA ALA A 219 14.26 -8.81 -16.41
C ALA A 219 12.83 -9.40 -16.52
N ALA A 220 12.11 -9.47 -15.40
CA ALA A 220 10.74 -9.98 -15.34
C ALA A 220 9.68 -8.94 -15.74
N ALA A 221 10.06 -7.76 -16.23
CA ALA A 221 9.11 -6.67 -16.48
C ALA A 221 7.95 -7.10 -17.39
N ALA A 222 8.22 -7.89 -18.44
CA ALA A 222 7.22 -8.33 -19.41
C ALA A 222 6.03 -9.05 -18.78
N GLU A 223 6.23 -9.75 -17.66
CA GLU A 223 5.17 -10.49 -16.96
C GLU A 223 4.14 -9.56 -16.29
N TRP A 224 4.46 -8.27 -16.12
CA TRP A 224 3.61 -7.30 -15.42
C TRP A 224 2.86 -6.37 -16.38
N PHE A 225 3.02 -6.56 -17.69
CA PHE A 225 2.35 -5.74 -18.69
C PHE A 225 1.41 -6.58 -19.55
N GLU A 226 0.18 -6.09 -19.74
CA GLU A 226 -0.75 -6.60 -20.75
C GLU A 226 -0.78 -5.67 -21.97
N GLY A 227 -0.63 -6.23 -23.16
CA GLY A 227 -0.57 -5.52 -24.44
C GLY A 227 0.76 -5.74 -25.17
N PRO A 228 1.09 -4.93 -26.20
CA PRO A 228 2.29 -5.11 -27.03
C PRO A 228 3.58 -4.67 -26.29
N PHE A 229 3.89 -5.27 -25.14
CA PHE A 229 5.02 -4.89 -24.29
C PHE A 229 6.38 -5.02 -25.00
N GLU A 230 6.61 -6.12 -25.73
CA GLU A 230 7.88 -6.39 -26.41
C GLU A 230 8.22 -5.32 -27.46
N ARG A 231 7.21 -4.88 -28.23
CA ARG A 231 7.34 -3.78 -29.19
C ARG A 231 7.62 -2.42 -28.54
N LEU A 232 7.35 -2.28 -27.25
CA LEU A 232 7.60 -1.05 -26.51
C LEU A 232 8.92 -1.09 -25.74
N ALA A 233 9.28 -2.25 -25.19
CA ALA A 233 10.46 -2.48 -24.37
C ALA A 233 11.74 -2.57 -25.21
N CYS A 234 11.66 -3.18 -26.39
CA CYS A 234 12.69 -3.07 -27.40
C CYS A 234 12.51 -1.70 -28.06
N GLY A 235 13.51 -0.82 -27.95
CA GLY A 235 13.65 0.18 -28.99
C GLY A 235 13.83 -0.60 -30.28
N GLU A 236 12.78 -0.73 -31.09
CA GLU A 236 12.93 -1.23 -32.47
C GLU A 236 14.16 -0.52 -33.03
N GLU A 237 15.09 -1.28 -33.62
CA GLU A 237 16.27 -0.69 -34.26
C GLU A 237 15.77 0.54 -35.03
N PRO A 238 16.35 1.74 -34.81
CA PRO A 238 15.88 2.93 -35.47
C PRO A 238 15.88 2.60 -36.95
N ASN A 239 14.70 2.51 -37.56
CA ASN A 239 14.57 2.29 -38.99
C ASN A 239 15.60 3.24 -39.63
N PRO A 240 16.60 2.74 -40.37
CA PRO A 240 17.67 3.61 -40.89
C PRO A 240 17.11 4.68 -41.83
N LEU A 241 15.84 4.55 -42.23
CA LEU A 241 15.09 5.47 -43.07
C LEU A 241 13.73 5.81 -42.44
N PRO A 242 13.67 6.43 -41.25
CA PRO A 242 12.38 6.72 -40.59
C PRO A 242 11.51 7.58 -41.50
N TRP A 243 12.11 8.50 -42.26
CA TRP A 243 11.45 9.40 -43.20
C TRP A 243 10.71 8.69 -44.36
N LEU A 244 11.06 7.45 -44.71
CA LEU A 244 10.40 6.68 -45.77
C LEU A 244 9.08 6.02 -45.30
N THR A 245 8.96 5.74 -44.00
CA THR A 245 7.78 5.07 -43.42
C THR A 245 7.08 5.89 -42.35
N MET A 246 7.59 7.07 -41.99
CA MET A 246 6.95 7.95 -41.02
C MET A 246 5.72 8.60 -41.65
N MET A 247 4.61 8.55 -40.91
CA MET A 247 3.46 9.38 -41.22
C MET A 247 3.84 10.86 -41.08
N PRO A 248 3.25 11.77 -41.88
CA PRO A 248 3.45 13.20 -41.73
C PRO A 248 3.25 13.64 -40.27
N PRO A 249 3.99 14.65 -39.78
CA PRO A 249 3.76 15.22 -38.45
C PRO A 249 2.27 15.51 -38.24
N GLY A 250 1.72 15.08 -37.09
CA GLY A 250 0.28 15.19 -36.78
C GLY A 250 -0.59 14.02 -37.27
N HIS A 251 -0.06 13.08 -38.05
CA HIS A 251 -0.79 11.90 -38.52
C HIS A 251 -0.31 10.58 -37.89
N ALA A 252 0.72 10.62 -37.05
CA ALA A 252 1.19 9.42 -36.35
C ALA A 252 0.07 8.84 -35.46
N PRO A 253 -0.15 7.51 -35.46
CA PRO A 253 -1.11 6.89 -34.56
C PRO A 253 -0.71 7.18 -33.10
N PRO A 254 -1.67 7.25 -32.17
CA PRO A 254 -1.36 7.42 -30.76
C PRO A 254 -0.39 6.31 -30.31
N PRO A 255 0.60 6.62 -29.45
CA PRO A 255 1.56 5.64 -29.01
C PRO A 255 0.81 4.47 -28.36
N PRO A 256 1.19 3.21 -28.65
CA PRO A 256 0.49 2.07 -28.11
C PRO A 256 0.60 2.10 -26.59
N ARG A 257 -0.54 1.85 -25.94
CA ARG A 257 -0.63 1.85 -24.49
C ARG A 257 -0.69 0.43 -23.98
N VAL A 258 -0.06 0.21 -22.84
CA VAL A 258 -0.02 -1.07 -22.15
C VAL A 258 -0.58 -0.92 -20.76
N HIS A 259 -1.09 -2.01 -20.22
CA HIS A 259 -1.61 -2.05 -18.87
C HIS A 259 -0.56 -2.60 -17.92
N LEU A 260 -0.29 -1.92 -16.81
CA LEU A 260 0.74 -2.29 -15.84
C LEU A 260 0.14 -2.81 -14.54
N ASP A 261 0.55 -4.00 -14.10
CA ASP A 261 0.30 -4.51 -12.76
C ASP A 261 1.43 -4.10 -11.79
N LEU A 262 1.18 -3.02 -11.04
CA LEU A 262 2.10 -2.55 -10.01
C LEU A 262 2.20 -3.49 -8.80
N ARG A 263 1.16 -4.28 -8.50
CA ARG A 263 1.21 -5.22 -7.37
C ARG A 263 2.07 -6.43 -7.71
N ALA A 264 1.98 -6.96 -8.93
CA ALA A 264 2.88 -8.01 -9.41
C ALA A 264 4.34 -7.55 -9.36
N ALA A 265 4.64 -6.34 -9.86
CA ALA A 265 5.99 -5.77 -9.80
C ALA A 265 6.55 -5.67 -8.38
N ASN A 266 5.77 -5.13 -7.43
CA ASN A 266 6.20 -5.02 -6.03
C ASN A 266 6.27 -6.39 -5.34
N ARG A 267 5.37 -7.33 -5.67
CA ARG A 267 5.42 -8.71 -5.14
C ARG A 267 6.69 -9.42 -5.59
N TRP A 268 7.04 -9.33 -6.88
CA TRP A 268 8.28 -9.89 -7.40
C TRP A 268 9.51 -9.32 -6.69
N GLN A 269 9.56 -8.01 -6.52
CA GLN A 269 10.64 -7.33 -5.79
C GLN A 269 10.79 -7.84 -4.34
N LEU A 270 9.70 -8.17 -3.67
CA LEU A 270 9.74 -8.72 -2.30
C LEU A 270 10.24 -10.16 -2.26
N LEU A 271 9.84 -10.98 -3.23
CA LEU A 271 10.35 -12.34 -3.39
C LEU A 271 11.85 -12.33 -3.68
N ASP A 272 12.29 -11.47 -4.60
CA ASP A 272 13.70 -11.25 -4.95
C ASP A 272 14.53 -10.77 -3.74
N ALA A 273 13.93 -9.92 -2.89
CA ALA A 273 14.57 -9.48 -1.64
C ALA A 273 14.57 -10.54 -0.51
N GLY A 274 14.01 -11.73 -0.75
CA GLY A 274 14.04 -12.88 0.16
C GLY A 274 12.85 -12.99 1.11
N VAL A 275 11.76 -12.25 0.90
CA VAL A 275 10.53 -12.42 1.69
C VAL A 275 9.81 -13.70 1.21
N PRO A 276 9.50 -14.67 2.08
CA PRO A 276 8.83 -15.90 1.67
C PRO A 276 7.47 -15.65 1.03
N ALA A 277 7.14 -16.32 -0.06
CA ALA A 277 5.88 -16.13 -0.78
C ALA A 277 4.63 -16.24 0.11
N ARG A 278 4.64 -17.18 1.07
CA ARG A 278 3.56 -17.37 2.06
C ARG A 278 3.34 -16.17 3.00
N GLN A 279 4.34 -15.29 3.13
CA GLN A 279 4.31 -14.08 3.97
C GLN A 279 3.97 -12.83 3.17
N ILE A 280 3.69 -12.94 1.87
CA ILE A 280 3.28 -11.84 1.02
C ILE A 280 1.81 -12.02 0.67
N THR A 281 0.96 -11.08 1.11
CA THR A 281 -0.45 -11.01 0.74
C THR A 281 -0.69 -9.81 -0.16
N ALA A 282 -1.34 -10.00 -1.30
CA ALA A 282 -1.77 -8.90 -2.16
C ALA A 282 -3.30 -8.85 -2.24
N SER A 283 -3.86 -7.64 -2.25
CA SER A 283 -5.27 -7.43 -2.51
C SER A 283 -5.55 -7.51 -4.01
N GLU A 284 -6.62 -8.19 -4.39
CA GLU A 284 -7.12 -8.23 -5.77
C GLU A 284 -8.10 -7.07 -6.08
N LEU A 285 -8.31 -6.18 -5.11
CA LEU A 285 -9.26 -5.07 -5.25
C LEU A 285 -8.65 -3.91 -6.02
N CYS A 286 -9.15 -3.71 -7.25
CA CYS A 286 -8.85 -2.53 -8.06
C CYS A 286 -9.61 -1.29 -7.56
N THR A 287 -8.89 -0.22 -7.23
CA THR A 287 -9.48 1.06 -6.75
C THR A 287 -10.37 1.73 -7.78
N ARG A 288 -10.04 1.60 -9.07
CA ARG A 288 -10.84 2.17 -10.17
C ARG A 288 -12.14 1.39 -10.41
N CYS A 289 -12.09 0.06 -10.32
CA CYS A 289 -13.26 -0.81 -10.52
C CYS A 289 -14.24 -0.70 -9.34
N ASN A 290 -13.74 -0.68 -8.11
CA ASN A 290 -14.53 -0.69 -6.88
C ASN A 290 -14.71 0.73 -6.32
N ALA A 291 -15.25 1.65 -7.14
CA ALA A 291 -15.37 3.06 -6.75
C ALA A 291 -16.42 3.32 -5.66
N ASP A 292 -17.30 2.36 -5.40
CA ASP A 292 -18.18 2.32 -4.23
C ASP A 292 -17.39 2.18 -2.92
N LEU A 293 -16.24 1.49 -2.96
CA LEU A 293 -15.37 1.29 -1.80
C LEU A 293 -14.18 2.24 -1.75
N PHE A 294 -13.64 2.69 -2.89
CA PHE A 294 -12.36 3.37 -2.96
C PHE A 294 -12.41 4.67 -3.74
N PHE A 295 -11.52 5.60 -3.38
CA PHE A 295 -11.17 6.73 -4.22
C PHE A 295 -10.18 6.29 -5.30
N SER A 296 -10.30 6.88 -6.49
CA SER A 296 -9.40 6.61 -7.62
C SER A 296 -9.12 7.88 -8.40
N TYR A 297 -7.84 8.26 -8.47
CA TYR A 297 -7.40 9.43 -9.24
C TYR A 297 -7.60 9.22 -10.73
N ARG A 298 -7.36 8.02 -11.25
CA ARG A 298 -7.56 7.66 -12.65
C ARG A 298 -9.04 7.75 -13.05
N ARG A 299 -9.97 7.58 -12.11
CA ARG A 299 -11.41 7.69 -12.36
C ARG A 299 -11.96 9.10 -12.15
N GLU A 300 -11.56 9.76 -11.06
CA GLU A 300 -12.19 10.99 -10.56
C GLU A 300 -11.31 12.24 -10.76
N GLY A 301 -10.06 12.08 -11.17
CA GLY A 301 -9.12 13.16 -11.41
C GLY A 301 -8.65 13.87 -10.15
N SER A 302 -8.29 15.15 -10.29
CA SER A 302 -7.69 15.97 -9.23
C SER A 302 -8.60 16.24 -8.03
N LYS A 303 -9.91 16.09 -8.20
CA LYS A 303 -10.93 16.29 -7.14
C LYS A 303 -11.16 15.04 -6.28
N THR A 304 -10.45 13.94 -6.52
CA THR A 304 -10.60 12.73 -5.71
C THR A 304 -10.05 12.91 -4.28
N GLY A 305 -10.60 12.15 -3.34
CA GLY A 305 -10.09 12.05 -1.96
C GLY A 305 -8.82 11.19 -1.88
N ARG A 306 -8.33 10.97 -0.66
CA ARG A 306 -7.22 10.04 -0.39
C ARG A 306 -7.65 9.00 0.63
N LEU A 307 -7.40 7.75 0.28
CA LEU A 307 -7.42 6.62 1.20
C LEU A 307 -6.14 6.65 2.05
N MET A 308 -6.12 5.84 3.10
CA MET A 308 -4.98 5.69 3.98
C MET A 308 -4.77 4.22 4.34
N ALA A 309 -3.51 3.77 4.26
CA ALA A 309 -3.07 2.52 4.82
C ALA A 309 -2.24 2.81 6.08
N VAL A 310 -2.56 2.10 7.16
CA VAL A 310 -1.94 2.32 8.46
C VAL A 310 -1.43 1.05 9.10
N ILE A 311 -0.34 1.18 9.85
CA ILE A 311 0.23 0.11 10.66
C ILE A 311 0.86 0.70 11.93
N GLY A 312 0.75 0.00 13.06
CA GLY A 312 1.30 0.44 14.33
C GLY A 312 1.47 -0.67 15.34
N ILE A 313 2.27 -0.41 16.36
CA ILE A 313 2.66 -1.38 17.39
C ILE A 313 1.90 -1.08 18.69
N ARG A 314 1.19 -2.08 19.22
CA ARG A 314 0.57 -2.01 20.55
C ARG A 314 1.66 -1.96 21.62
N PRO A 315 1.47 -1.15 22.68
CA PRO A 315 2.34 -1.21 23.83
C PRO A 315 2.23 -2.60 24.45
N ASP A 316 3.34 -3.09 25.03
CA ASP A 316 3.27 -4.28 25.85
C ASP A 316 2.23 -4.09 26.95
N ARG A 317 1.43 -5.14 27.20
CA ARG A 317 0.54 -5.13 28.36
C ARG A 317 1.43 -4.97 29.59
N ALA A 318 1.26 -3.87 30.32
CA ALA A 318 1.92 -3.70 31.61
C ALA A 318 1.70 -4.97 32.45
N PRO A 319 2.72 -5.50 33.14
CA PRO A 319 2.55 -6.67 33.98
C PRO A 319 1.43 -6.39 34.98
N ARG A 320 0.44 -7.28 35.07
CA ARG A 320 -0.62 -7.19 36.08
C ARG A 320 0.05 -7.09 37.45
N ILE A 321 -0.14 -5.96 38.13
CA ILE A 321 0.40 -5.65 39.47
C ILE A 321 -0.03 -6.69 40.53
N SER A 322 -0.94 -7.62 40.21
CA SER A 322 -1.34 -8.74 41.07
C SER A 322 -0.24 -9.79 41.28
N ALA A 323 0.75 -9.92 40.39
CA ALA A 323 1.81 -10.92 40.54
C ALA A 323 2.94 -10.49 41.51
N LEU A 324 3.21 -9.19 41.65
CA LEU A 324 4.22 -8.69 42.60
C LEU A 324 3.73 -8.68 44.06
N LYS A 325 2.43 -8.56 44.31
CA LYS A 325 1.88 -8.64 45.68
C LYS A 325 1.80 -10.07 46.20
N ALA A 326 1.69 -11.08 45.32
CA ALA A 326 1.71 -12.49 45.71
C ALA A 326 3.12 -12.97 46.13
N SER A 327 4.17 -12.51 45.43
CA SER A 327 5.57 -12.82 45.76
C SER A 327 6.04 -12.14 47.06
N LYS A 328 5.60 -10.90 47.32
CA LYS A 328 5.94 -10.21 48.60
C LYS A 328 5.23 -10.83 49.82
N ARG A 329 3.99 -11.35 49.69
CA ARG A 329 3.29 -12.06 50.79
C ARG A 329 3.90 -13.44 51.09
N THR A 330 4.43 -14.14 50.10
CA THR A 330 5.10 -15.44 50.32
C THR A 330 6.51 -15.28 50.90
N ARG A 331 7.26 -14.24 50.52
CA ARG A 331 8.55 -13.93 51.15
C ARG A 331 8.42 -13.45 52.61
N ALA A 332 7.42 -12.63 52.92
CA ALA A 332 7.19 -12.18 54.30
C ALA A 332 6.75 -13.31 55.24
N LYS A 333 5.98 -14.30 54.76
CA LYS A 333 5.61 -15.49 55.56
C LYS A 333 6.75 -16.49 55.77
N ARG A 334 7.80 -16.46 54.96
CA ARG A 334 8.95 -17.37 55.04
C ARG A 334 10.11 -16.80 55.86
N ALA A 335 10.07 -15.52 56.22
CA ALA A 335 11.01 -14.85 57.11
C ALA A 335 10.49 -14.72 58.56
N ALA A 336 9.27 -15.20 58.83
CA ALA A 336 8.62 -15.19 60.14
C ALA A 336 8.39 -16.61 60.71
N ARG A 337 9.12 -17.60 60.19
CA ARG A 337 9.28 -18.97 60.70
C ARG A 337 10.76 -19.28 60.72
#